data_AF-A0A426GCH4-F1
#
_entry.id   AF-A0A426GCH4-F1
#
_cell.length_a   1.000
_cell.length_b   1.000
_cell.length_c   1.000
_cell.angle_alpha   90.00
_cell.angle_beta   90.00
_cell.angle_gamma   90.00
#
_symmetry.space_group_name_H-M   'P 1'
#
loop_
_entity.id
_entity.type
_entity.pdbx_description
1 polymer ?
#
loop_
_entity_poly.entity_id
_entity_poly.type
_entity_poly.pdbx_seq_one_letter_code
_entity_poly.pdbx_strand_id
1 'polypeptide(L)'
;MSQPVKIAIAGANGRMGQAVAKALEGRADAIVTARFERPGVDGAGLVSRDEALATTDAVIDFTLPEASVLLAEAAAAKGGPALVIGSTGFSDEQLARIDEASKTIAIVRSGNYSLGVNMLMGLVRQAAAALPAQDWDIEVFEAHHKRKIDAPSGTALMLGEAAAEGRGVGLGQVADRARDGVTGPRKEGAIGFSVVRGGGIIGEHSVIFAGESESLTLSHSAIDRGLFARGAIAAAVWVKGKPPGLYDMQDVLGFSK
;
A
#
# COMPACT_ATOMS: atom_id res chain seq x y z
N MET A 1 9.32 4.25 -28.69
CA MET A 1 8.81 3.63 -27.45
C MET A 1 9.96 3.58 -26.46
N SER A 2 9.77 4.01 -25.21
CA SER A 2 10.80 3.88 -24.17
C SER A 2 11.13 2.41 -23.93
N GLN A 3 12.37 2.09 -23.56
CA GLN A 3 12.72 0.72 -23.19
C GLN A 3 11.91 0.28 -21.96
N PRO A 4 11.40 -0.97 -21.92
CA PRO A 4 10.64 -1.48 -20.80
C PRO A 4 11.50 -1.48 -19.52
N VAL A 5 10.85 -1.25 -18.38
CA VAL A 5 11.49 -1.37 -17.06
C VAL A 5 11.85 -2.82 -16.79
N LYS A 6 13.11 -3.10 -16.51
CA LYS A 6 13.61 -4.44 -16.15
C LYS A 6 13.37 -4.69 -14.67
N ILE A 7 12.51 -5.65 -14.35
CA ILE A 7 12.09 -5.92 -12.98
C ILE A 7 12.66 -7.26 -12.49
N ALA A 8 13.26 -7.25 -11.31
CA ALA A 8 13.51 -8.45 -10.52
C ALA A 8 12.36 -8.70 -9.55
N ILE A 9 12.05 -9.97 -9.30
CA ILE A 9 11.06 -10.38 -8.28
C ILE A 9 11.80 -11.11 -7.16
N ALA A 10 11.77 -10.53 -5.95
CA ALA A 10 12.24 -11.18 -4.73
C ALA A 10 11.14 -12.06 -4.12
N GLY A 11 11.47 -13.26 -3.67
CA GLY A 11 10.48 -14.22 -3.17
C GLY A 11 9.56 -14.72 -4.28
N ALA A 12 10.14 -14.99 -5.46
CA ALA A 12 9.41 -15.27 -6.69
C ALA A 12 8.46 -16.48 -6.61
N ASN A 13 8.74 -17.46 -5.76
CA ASN A 13 7.89 -18.63 -5.56
C ASN A 13 6.77 -18.38 -4.54
N GLY A 14 6.81 -17.26 -3.83
CA GLY A 14 5.74 -16.82 -2.94
C GLY A 14 4.47 -16.42 -3.71
N ARG A 15 3.34 -16.37 -3.00
CA ARG A 15 2.03 -16.01 -3.59
C ARG A 15 2.06 -14.65 -4.31
N MET A 16 2.67 -13.64 -3.69
CA MET A 16 2.80 -12.32 -4.29
C MET A 16 3.83 -12.30 -5.43
N GLY A 17 4.96 -13.00 -5.30
CA GLY A 17 5.93 -13.13 -6.38
C GLY A 17 5.32 -13.73 -7.65
N GLN A 18 4.52 -14.79 -7.51
CA GLN A 18 3.77 -15.39 -8.62
C GLN A 18 2.70 -14.44 -9.19
N ALA A 19 1.99 -13.70 -8.34
CA ALA A 19 0.99 -12.73 -8.78
C ALA A 19 1.64 -11.57 -9.57
N VAL A 20 2.80 -11.08 -9.15
CA VAL A 20 3.60 -10.06 -9.86
C VAL A 20 4.09 -10.61 -11.19
N ALA A 21 4.67 -11.81 -11.21
CA ALA A 21 5.12 -12.45 -12.45
C ALA A 21 3.98 -12.57 -13.48
N LYS A 22 2.82 -13.07 -13.04
CA LYS A 22 1.62 -13.19 -13.87
C LYS A 22 1.10 -11.82 -14.35
N ALA A 23 1.11 -10.80 -13.49
CA ALA A 23 0.65 -9.46 -13.84
C ALA A 23 1.61 -8.72 -14.80
N LEU A 24 2.85 -9.17 -14.94
CA LEU A 24 3.83 -8.64 -15.89
C LEU A 24 3.74 -9.31 -17.27
N GLU A 25 3.06 -10.46 -17.41
CA GLU A 25 2.89 -11.13 -18.70
C GLU A 25 2.16 -10.24 -19.71
N GLY A 26 2.73 -10.12 -20.92
CA GLY A 26 2.13 -9.36 -22.03
C GLY A 26 2.23 -7.83 -21.92
N ARG A 27 2.92 -7.29 -20.90
CA ARG A 27 3.15 -5.85 -20.79
C ARG A 27 4.27 -5.38 -21.72
N ALA A 28 4.15 -4.14 -22.20
CA ALA A 28 5.15 -3.49 -23.06
C ALA A 28 6.04 -2.49 -22.30
N ASP A 29 5.61 -2.03 -21.12
CA ASP A 29 6.27 -1.00 -20.33
C ASP A 29 7.17 -1.55 -19.21
N ALA A 30 7.00 -2.82 -18.84
CA ALA A 30 7.81 -3.51 -17.84
C ALA A 30 7.93 -5.01 -18.15
N ILE A 31 9.09 -5.59 -17.87
CA ILE A 31 9.40 -7.02 -18.12
C ILE A 31 10.11 -7.64 -16.92
N VAL A 32 9.87 -8.93 -16.69
CA VAL A 32 10.65 -9.69 -15.70
C VAL A 32 11.98 -10.10 -16.32
N THR A 33 13.10 -9.69 -15.72
CA THR A 33 14.44 -10.08 -16.16
C THR A 33 15.19 -10.95 -15.16
N ALA A 34 14.76 -10.94 -13.89
CA ALA A 34 15.34 -11.79 -12.86
C ALA A 34 14.27 -12.24 -11.85
N ARG A 35 14.48 -13.42 -11.28
CA ARG A 35 13.69 -13.97 -10.18
C ARG A 35 14.66 -14.56 -9.18
N PHE A 36 14.46 -14.30 -7.90
CA PHE A 36 15.32 -14.89 -6.88
C PHE A 36 14.54 -15.21 -5.62
N GLU A 37 15.10 -16.12 -4.83
CA GLU A 37 14.56 -16.60 -3.57
C GLU A 37 15.58 -16.40 -2.44
N ARG A 38 15.18 -16.76 -1.22
CA ARG A 38 16.11 -16.84 -0.10
C ARG A 38 17.30 -17.77 -0.42
N PRO A 39 18.48 -17.55 0.18
CA PRO A 39 19.64 -18.41 -0.02
C PRO A 39 19.32 -19.91 0.19
N GLY A 40 19.87 -20.76 -0.68
CA GLY A 40 19.69 -22.22 -0.63
C GLY A 40 18.40 -22.74 -1.29
N VAL A 41 17.60 -21.88 -1.93
CA VAL A 41 16.48 -22.29 -2.78
C VAL A 41 16.88 -22.16 -4.24
N ASP A 42 17.09 -23.31 -4.89
CA ASP A 42 17.36 -23.39 -6.33
C ASP A 42 16.10 -23.77 -7.12
N GLY A 43 16.07 -23.41 -8.39
CA GLY A 43 14.95 -23.70 -9.28
C GLY A 43 15.13 -23.14 -10.67
N ALA A 44 14.38 -23.67 -11.64
CA ALA A 44 14.43 -23.22 -13.02
C ALA A 44 14.06 -21.72 -13.12
N GLY A 45 14.97 -20.92 -13.68
CA GLY A 45 14.76 -19.48 -13.87
C GLY A 45 15.00 -18.62 -12.62
N LEU A 46 15.52 -19.19 -11.52
CA LEU A 46 16.04 -18.43 -10.40
C LEU A 46 17.51 -18.07 -10.62
N VAL A 47 17.88 -16.85 -10.24
CA VAL A 47 19.25 -16.33 -10.23
C VAL A 47 19.65 -15.92 -8.82
N SER A 48 20.94 -15.64 -8.61
CA SER A 48 21.38 -15.08 -7.34
C SER A 48 20.84 -13.65 -7.13
N ARG A 49 20.70 -13.22 -5.87
CA ARG A 49 20.39 -11.82 -5.54
C ARG A 49 21.37 -10.87 -6.23
N ASP A 50 22.66 -11.20 -6.22
CA ASP A 50 23.69 -10.30 -6.76
C ASP A 50 23.58 -10.11 -8.26
N GLU A 51 23.26 -11.18 -8.99
CA GLU A 51 22.97 -11.14 -10.41
C GLU A 51 21.70 -10.36 -10.72
N ALA A 52 20.64 -10.55 -9.92
CA ALA A 52 19.40 -9.79 -10.08
C ALA A 52 19.63 -8.28 -9.89
N LEU A 53 20.37 -7.88 -8.85
CA LEU A 53 20.69 -6.47 -8.60
C LEU A 53 21.58 -5.87 -9.71
N ALA A 54 22.42 -6.67 -10.37
CA ALA A 54 23.29 -6.16 -11.43
C ALA A 54 22.59 -5.96 -12.79
N THR A 55 21.42 -6.56 -12.99
CA THR A 55 20.79 -6.69 -14.33
C THR A 55 19.42 -6.02 -14.45
N THR A 56 18.92 -5.41 -13.38
CA THR A 56 17.54 -4.88 -13.30
C THR A 56 17.50 -3.39 -12.99
N ASP A 57 16.39 -2.74 -13.33
CA ASP A 57 16.13 -1.32 -13.02
C ASP A 57 15.45 -1.17 -11.65
N ALA A 58 14.61 -2.14 -11.28
CA ALA A 58 13.88 -2.17 -10.03
C ALA A 58 13.68 -3.60 -9.50
N VAL A 59 13.59 -3.76 -8.18
CA VAL A 59 13.19 -5.02 -7.52
C VAL A 59 11.85 -4.85 -6.84
N ILE A 60 10.91 -5.74 -7.13
CA ILE A 60 9.66 -5.86 -6.37
C ILE A 60 9.84 -6.92 -5.29
N ASP A 61 9.63 -6.53 -4.05
CA ASP A 61 9.88 -7.34 -2.85
C ASP A 61 8.64 -7.47 -1.97
N PHE A 62 8.10 -8.69 -1.94
CA PHE A 62 7.04 -9.13 -1.02
C PHE A 62 7.50 -10.34 -0.21
N THR A 63 8.67 -10.22 0.42
CA THR A 63 9.27 -11.26 1.26
C THR A 63 8.95 -11.07 2.75
N LEU A 64 9.96 -11.12 3.61
CA LEU A 64 9.85 -10.99 5.06
C LEU A 64 10.66 -9.76 5.50
N PRO A 65 10.33 -9.13 6.65
CA PRO A 65 11.01 -7.92 7.11
C PRO A 65 12.53 -7.98 7.05
N GLU A 66 13.14 -9.03 7.62
CA GLU A 66 14.61 -9.14 7.62
C GLU A 66 15.19 -9.32 6.20
N ALA A 67 14.50 -10.07 5.34
CA ALA A 67 14.95 -10.26 3.96
C ALA A 67 14.88 -8.94 3.17
N SER A 68 13.85 -8.13 3.39
CA SER A 68 13.70 -6.81 2.79
C SER A 68 14.78 -5.83 3.24
N VAL A 69 15.16 -5.86 4.52
CA VAL A 69 16.25 -5.02 5.05
C VAL A 69 17.59 -5.41 4.40
N LEU A 70 17.92 -6.70 4.38
CA LEU A 70 19.16 -7.20 3.76
C LEU A 70 19.19 -6.94 2.24
N LEU A 71 18.04 -6.91 1.58
CA LEU A 71 17.92 -6.51 0.18
C LEU A 71 18.18 -5.00 0.00
N ALA A 72 17.60 -4.16 0.86
CA ALA A 72 17.81 -2.72 0.85
C ALA A 72 19.28 -2.35 1.03
N GLU A 73 19.96 -2.97 1.99
CA GLU A 73 21.39 -2.76 2.23
C GLU A 73 22.24 -3.22 1.04
N ALA A 74 21.93 -4.38 0.46
CA ALA A 74 22.68 -4.91 -0.69
C ALA A 74 22.50 -4.07 -1.96
N ALA A 75 21.30 -3.55 -2.20
CA ALA A 75 21.03 -2.64 -3.31
C ALA A 75 21.71 -1.27 -3.10
N ALA A 76 21.63 -0.72 -1.88
CA ALA A 76 22.29 0.53 -1.53
C ALA A 76 23.82 0.44 -1.69
N ALA A 77 24.44 -0.65 -1.25
CA ALA A 77 25.87 -0.88 -1.40
C ALA A 77 26.36 -0.90 -2.87
N LYS A 78 25.46 -1.15 -3.83
CA LYS A 78 25.74 -1.13 -5.27
C LYS A 78 25.29 0.15 -5.96
N GLY A 79 24.64 1.09 -5.25
CA GLY A 79 24.06 2.29 -5.81
C GLY A 79 22.77 2.06 -6.61
N GLY A 80 22.12 0.91 -6.43
CA GLY A 80 20.91 0.53 -7.16
C GLY A 80 20.77 -0.99 -7.25
N PRO A 81 19.67 -1.49 -7.83
CA PRO A 81 18.51 -0.81 -8.42
C PRO A 81 17.56 -0.16 -7.40
N ALA A 82 16.50 0.48 -7.89
CA ALA A 82 15.41 0.97 -7.04
C ALA A 82 14.61 -0.20 -6.44
N LEU A 83 13.97 0.03 -5.29
CA LEU A 83 13.21 -1.02 -4.59
C LEU A 83 11.74 -0.66 -4.42
N VAL A 84 10.89 -1.67 -4.52
CA VAL A 84 9.46 -1.61 -4.21
C VAL A 84 9.18 -2.65 -3.14
N ILE A 85 9.14 -2.21 -1.88
CA ILE A 85 9.00 -3.06 -0.70
C ILE A 85 7.54 -3.06 -0.27
N GLY A 86 6.92 -4.25 -0.33
CA GLY A 86 5.56 -4.51 0.15
C GLY A 86 5.47 -5.50 1.31
N SER A 87 6.62 -5.93 1.85
CA SER A 87 6.69 -6.60 3.14
C SER A 87 6.10 -5.71 4.25
N THR A 88 5.54 -6.31 5.29
CA THR A 88 4.94 -5.62 6.44
C THR A 88 5.45 -6.21 7.75
N GLY A 89 5.24 -5.51 8.87
CA GLY A 89 5.64 -6.00 10.20
C GLY A 89 7.11 -5.74 10.56
N PHE A 90 7.68 -4.64 10.06
CA PHE A 90 9.03 -4.20 10.43
C PHE A 90 9.07 -3.67 11.87
N SER A 91 10.20 -3.90 12.56
CA SER A 91 10.54 -3.16 13.79
C SER A 91 11.09 -1.77 13.47
N ASP A 92 11.13 -0.88 14.45
CA ASP A 92 11.71 0.46 14.30
C ASP A 92 13.18 0.42 13.86
N GLU A 93 13.95 -0.56 14.37
CA GLU A 93 15.34 -0.80 13.95
C GLU A 93 15.43 -1.18 12.47
N GLN A 94 14.56 -2.08 12.01
CA GLN A 94 14.52 -2.47 10.60
C GLN A 94 14.09 -1.32 9.70
N LEU A 95 13.13 -0.49 10.16
CA LEU A 95 12.73 0.71 9.45
C LEU A 95 13.87 1.72 9.32
N ALA A 96 14.66 1.92 10.39
CA ALA A 96 15.83 2.79 10.36
C ALA A 96 16.90 2.31 9.37
N ARG A 97 17.12 0.99 9.26
CA ARG A 97 18.05 0.42 8.26
C ARG A 97 17.57 0.62 6.82
N ILE A 98 16.27 0.53 6.58
CA ILE A 98 15.67 0.84 5.26
C ILE A 98 15.79 2.34 4.94
N ASP A 99 15.57 3.20 5.93
CA ASP A 99 15.75 4.65 5.80
C ASP A 99 17.19 5.01 5.42
N GLU A 100 18.18 4.38 6.07
CA GLU A 100 19.59 4.55 5.72
C GLU A 100 19.88 4.14 4.27
N ALA A 101 19.38 2.98 3.82
CA ALA A 101 19.52 2.55 2.44
C ALA A 101 18.89 3.55 1.45
N SER A 102 17.77 4.17 1.83
CA SER A 102 17.07 5.15 0.98
C SER A 102 17.88 6.42 0.70
N LYS A 103 18.92 6.71 1.48
CA LYS A 103 19.85 7.82 1.21
C LYS A 103 20.69 7.61 -0.05
N THR A 104 20.82 6.36 -0.51
CA THR A 104 21.63 6.00 -1.68
C THR A 104 20.79 5.52 -2.87
N ILE A 105 19.60 4.97 -2.62
CA ILE A 105 18.71 4.43 -3.65
C ILE A 105 17.26 4.88 -3.46
N ALA A 106 16.48 4.87 -4.53
CA ALA A 106 15.05 5.14 -4.45
C ALA A 106 14.31 3.89 -3.94
N ILE A 107 13.50 4.04 -2.90
CA ILE A 107 12.71 2.96 -2.30
C ILE A 107 11.25 3.41 -2.20
N VAL A 108 10.33 2.68 -2.81
CA VAL A 108 8.90 2.77 -2.50
C VAL A 108 8.59 1.73 -1.42
N ARG A 109 8.07 2.16 -0.27
CA ARG A 109 7.61 1.26 0.79
C ARG A 109 6.14 1.55 1.10
N SER A 110 5.30 0.52 1.04
CA SER A 110 3.90 0.66 1.45
C SER A 110 3.35 -0.66 2.01
N GLY A 111 2.51 -0.56 3.03
CA GLY A 111 1.75 -1.71 3.54
C GLY A 111 0.57 -2.12 2.64
N ASN A 112 0.25 -1.30 1.62
CA ASN A 112 -0.83 -1.56 0.68
C ASN A 112 -0.47 -1.01 -0.71
N TYR A 113 -0.40 -1.89 -1.71
CA TYR A 113 -0.11 -1.54 -3.10
C TYR A 113 -1.36 -1.47 -3.99
N SER A 114 -2.57 -1.43 -3.44
CA SER A 114 -3.77 -1.13 -4.23
C SER A 114 -3.72 0.32 -4.70
N LEU A 115 -3.62 0.56 -6.01
CA LEU A 115 -3.74 1.91 -6.56
C LEU A 115 -5.07 2.57 -6.17
N GLY A 116 -6.17 1.80 -6.23
CA GLY A 116 -7.50 2.31 -5.89
C GLY A 116 -7.66 2.68 -4.42
N VAL A 117 -7.13 1.88 -3.49
CA VAL A 117 -7.18 2.22 -2.05
C VAL A 117 -6.31 3.43 -1.76
N ASN A 118 -5.10 3.50 -2.31
CA ASN A 118 -4.21 4.64 -2.09
C ASN A 118 -4.78 5.94 -2.69
N MET A 119 -5.43 5.85 -3.86
CA MET A 119 -6.19 6.97 -4.45
C MET A 119 -7.32 7.41 -3.52
N LEU A 120 -8.11 6.46 -3.03
CA LEU A 120 -9.20 6.74 -2.10
C LEU A 120 -8.69 7.41 -0.81
N MET A 121 -7.59 6.92 -0.24
CA MET A 121 -6.95 7.55 0.94
C MET A 121 -6.58 9.01 0.68
N GLY A 122 -5.92 9.31 -0.45
CA GLY A 122 -5.55 10.67 -0.82
C GLY A 122 -6.77 11.59 -0.99
N LEU A 123 -7.82 11.11 -1.65
CA LEU A 123 -9.08 11.85 -1.82
C LEU A 123 -9.81 12.07 -0.50
N VAL A 124 -9.85 11.06 0.38
CA VAL A 124 -10.45 11.17 1.71
C VAL A 124 -9.71 12.21 2.55
N ARG A 125 -8.38 12.21 2.55
CA ARG A 125 -7.58 13.22 3.26
C ARG A 125 -7.88 14.63 2.75
N GLN A 126 -7.94 14.82 1.44
CA GLN A 126 -8.26 16.11 0.83
C GLN A 126 -9.68 16.58 1.15
N ALA A 127 -10.68 15.70 1.03
CA ALA A 127 -12.07 16.01 1.37
C ALA A 127 -12.21 16.36 2.85
N ALA A 128 -11.55 15.62 3.74
CA ALA A 128 -11.55 15.89 5.17
C ALA A 128 -10.92 17.24 5.52
N ALA A 129 -9.85 17.65 4.83
CA ALA A 129 -9.25 18.97 5.01
C ALA A 129 -10.14 20.13 4.51
N ALA A 130 -10.91 19.89 3.44
CA ALA A 130 -11.76 20.90 2.82
C ALA A 130 -13.13 21.07 3.49
N LEU A 131 -13.69 20.00 4.04
CA LEU A 131 -15.03 19.97 4.64
C LEU A 131 -14.93 20.04 6.17
N PRO A 132 -15.45 21.09 6.85
CA PRO A 132 -15.25 21.30 8.29
C PRO A 132 -16.07 20.33 9.17
N ALA A 133 -15.58 20.08 10.39
CA ALA A 133 -16.16 19.09 11.30
C ALA A 133 -17.54 19.44 11.86
N GLN A 134 -17.82 20.72 12.03
CA GLN A 134 -19.10 21.22 12.53
C GLN A 134 -20.26 21.00 11.53
N ASP A 135 -19.95 20.86 10.24
CA ASP A 135 -20.95 20.78 9.17
C ASP A 135 -20.94 19.42 8.45
N TRP A 136 -19.84 18.66 8.56
CA TRP A 136 -19.63 17.40 7.84
C TRP A 136 -19.10 16.29 8.74
N ASP A 137 -19.99 15.34 9.02
CA ASP A 137 -19.70 14.09 9.71
C ASP A 137 -18.97 13.11 8.79
N ILE A 138 -18.04 12.33 9.35
CA ILE A 138 -17.31 11.29 8.61
C ILE A 138 -17.68 9.90 9.14
N GLU A 139 -18.13 9.02 8.25
CA GLU A 139 -18.39 7.61 8.53
C GLU A 139 -17.59 6.70 7.59
N VAL A 140 -16.83 5.77 8.16
CA VAL A 140 -16.09 4.74 7.44
C VAL A 140 -16.87 3.43 7.49
N PHE A 141 -17.33 2.99 6.33
CA PHE A 141 -17.98 1.71 6.15
C PHE A 141 -17.01 0.70 5.54
N GLU A 142 -17.09 -0.56 6.00
CA GLU A 142 -16.42 -1.67 5.34
C GLU A 142 -17.23 -2.97 5.33
N ALA A 143 -17.04 -3.77 4.28
CA ALA A 143 -17.60 -5.12 4.18
C ALA A 143 -16.55 -6.13 3.73
N HIS A 144 -16.52 -7.29 4.39
CA HIS A 144 -15.63 -8.40 4.06
C HIS A 144 -16.31 -9.76 4.26
N HIS A 145 -15.69 -10.81 3.75
CA HIS A 145 -16.15 -12.18 3.90
C HIS A 145 -16.29 -12.61 5.37
N LYS A 146 -17.15 -13.62 5.61
CA LYS A 146 -17.45 -14.15 6.96
C LYS A 146 -16.25 -14.70 7.75
N ARG A 147 -15.12 -14.96 7.09
CA ARG A 147 -13.89 -15.52 7.69
C ARG A 147 -12.89 -14.45 8.15
N LYS A 148 -13.18 -13.16 7.97
CA LYS A 148 -12.25 -12.10 8.35
C LYS A 148 -12.31 -11.91 9.86
N ILE A 149 -11.14 -11.92 10.50
CA ILE A 149 -10.99 -11.99 11.95
C ILE A 149 -10.96 -10.59 12.58
N ASP A 150 -10.17 -9.70 12.01
CA ASP A 150 -10.00 -8.32 12.47
C ASP A 150 -11.19 -7.43 12.08
N ALA A 151 -11.55 -6.48 12.94
CA ALA A 151 -12.57 -5.46 12.72
C ALA A 151 -12.26 -4.18 13.55
N PRO A 152 -12.26 -2.97 12.95
CA PRO A 152 -12.32 -2.69 11.52
C PRO A 152 -11.12 -3.31 10.76
N SER A 153 -11.24 -3.47 9.44
CA SER A 153 -10.10 -3.89 8.61
C SER A 153 -8.96 -2.90 8.62
N GLY A 154 -7.73 -3.37 8.36
CA GLY A 154 -6.58 -2.50 8.18
C GLY A 154 -6.81 -1.37 7.15
N THR A 155 -7.48 -1.64 6.03
CA THR A 155 -7.83 -0.60 5.06
C THR A 155 -8.85 0.40 5.62
N ALA A 156 -9.84 -0.04 6.38
CA ALA A 156 -10.78 0.88 7.02
C ALA A 156 -10.07 1.81 8.01
N LEU A 157 -9.13 1.27 8.81
CA LEU A 157 -8.28 2.06 9.69
C LEU A 157 -7.44 3.06 8.90
N MET A 158 -6.78 2.65 7.81
CA MET A 158 -6.04 3.56 6.93
C MET A 158 -6.89 4.72 6.37
N LEU A 159 -8.15 4.45 6.02
CA LEU A 159 -9.09 5.48 5.56
C LEU A 159 -9.50 6.43 6.70
N GLY A 160 -9.73 5.90 7.90
CA GLY A 160 -9.98 6.71 9.09
C GLY A 160 -8.78 7.58 9.47
N GLU A 161 -7.56 7.03 9.40
CA GLU A 161 -6.32 7.78 9.62
C GLU A 161 -6.19 8.91 8.61
N ALA A 162 -6.41 8.65 7.32
CA ALA A 162 -6.38 9.68 6.29
C ALA A 162 -7.41 10.79 6.54
N ALA A 163 -8.62 10.44 6.98
CA ALA A 163 -9.64 11.42 7.35
C ALA A 163 -9.23 12.24 8.59
N ALA A 164 -8.68 11.60 9.62
CA ALA A 164 -8.20 12.25 10.83
C ALA A 164 -7.03 13.21 10.53
N GLU A 165 -6.07 12.77 9.72
CA GLU A 165 -4.96 13.59 9.22
C GLU A 165 -5.47 14.82 8.47
N GLY A 166 -6.45 14.65 7.57
CA GLY A 166 -7.07 15.77 6.86
C GLY A 166 -7.72 16.79 7.81
N ARG A 167 -8.28 16.32 8.93
CA ARG A 167 -8.82 17.18 10.01
C ARG A 167 -7.76 17.70 11.00
N GLY A 168 -6.49 17.32 10.84
CA GLY A 168 -5.40 17.72 11.74
C GLY A 168 -5.49 17.12 13.15
N VAL A 169 -6.13 15.96 13.29
CA VAL A 169 -6.31 15.26 14.58
C VAL A 169 -5.80 13.83 14.50
N GLY A 170 -5.51 13.21 15.65
CA GLY A 170 -5.16 11.79 15.69
C GLY A 170 -6.42 10.91 15.70
N LEU A 171 -6.47 9.85 14.91
CA LEU A 171 -7.65 8.96 14.86
C LEU A 171 -8.00 8.40 16.24
N GLY A 172 -7.00 8.07 17.06
CA GLY A 172 -7.22 7.57 18.43
C GLY A 172 -7.99 8.51 19.34
N GLN A 173 -8.11 9.80 19.00
CA GLN A 173 -8.86 10.80 19.78
C GLN A 173 -10.32 10.94 19.33
N VAL A 174 -10.61 10.58 18.08
CA VAL A 174 -11.90 10.88 17.41
C VAL A 174 -12.62 9.64 16.89
N ALA A 175 -11.98 8.47 16.90
CA ALA A 175 -12.60 7.23 16.45
C ALA A 175 -13.80 6.88 17.34
N ASP A 176 -14.96 6.69 16.71
CA ASP A 176 -16.18 6.20 17.32
C ASP A 176 -16.49 4.82 16.74
N ARG A 177 -16.38 3.79 17.59
CA ARG A 177 -16.47 2.38 17.15
C ARG A 177 -17.71 1.74 17.77
N ALA A 178 -18.56 1.23 16.88
CA ALA A 178 -19.83 0.58 17.20
C ALA A 178 -20.87 1.51 17.85
N ARG A 179 -22.11 1.45 17.34
CA ARG A 179 -23.28 2.09 17.94
C ARG A 179 -24.34 1.03 18.16
N ASP A 180 -24.69 0.79 19.42
CA ASP A 180 -25.65 -0.22 19.83
C ASP A 180 -26.55 0.33 20.94
N GLY A 181 -27.87 0.17 20.80
CA GLY A 181 -28.86 0.73 21.70
C GLY A 181 -28.99 2.26 21.63
N VAL A 182 -29.09 2.91 22.80
CA VAL A 182 -29.26 4.36 22.93
C VAL A 182 -27.90 5.02 23.20
N THR A 183 -27.29 5.59 22.16
CA THR A 183 -25.94 6.19 22.25
C THR A 183 -25.94 7.70 22.54
N GLY A 184 -27.10 8.35 22.43
CA GLY A 184 -27.19 9.81 22.43
C GLY A 184 -26.78 10.44 21.09
N PRO A 185 -26.79 11.78 21.00
CA PRO A 185 -26.37 12.51 19.80
C PRO A 185 -24.92 12.24 19.42
N ARG A 186 -24.61 12.32 18.12
CA ARG A 186 -23.24 12.18 17.60
C ARG A 186 -22.35 13.30 18.15
N LYS A 187 -21.12 12.95 18.53
CA LYS A 187 -20.10 13.94 18.90
C LYS A 187 -19.53 14.58 17.64
N GLU A 188 -19.51 15.91 17.60
CA GLU A 188 -18.86 16.67 16.52
C GLU A 188 -17.41 16.21 16.30
N GLY A 189 -17.01 16.08 15.04
CA GLY A 189 -15.66 15.67 14.65
C GLY A 189 -15.33 14.20 14.87
N ALA A 190 -16.24 13.39 15.43
CA ALA A 190 -16.03 11.94 15.51
C ALA A 190 -15.91 11.32 14.11
N ILE A 191 -15.14 10.23 14.00
CA ILE A 191 -15.02 9.41 12.80
C ILE A 191 -15.59 8.03 13.13
N GLY A 192 -16.77 7.74 12.60
CA GLY A 192 -17.48 6.50 12.90
C GLY A 192 -17.02 5.32 12.05
N PHE A 193 -17.16 4.11 12.59
CA PHE A 193 -16.85 2.86 11.88
C PHE A 193 -18.04 1.90 11.88
N SER A 194 -18.41 1.44 10.68
CA SER A 194 -19.46 0.44 10.46
C SER A 194 -18.90 -0.76 9.71
N VAL A 195 -19.16 -1.97 10.24
CA VAL A 195 -18.48 -3.19 9.80
C VAL A 195 -19.48 -4.28 9.41
N VAL A 196 -19.31 -4.83 8.21
CA VAL A 196 -20.06 -5.99 7.70
C VAL A 196 -19.15 -7.21 7.51
N ARG A 197 -19.64 -8.38 7.93
CA ARG A 197 -19.02 -9.68 7.68
C ARG A 197 -20.03 -10.61 7.02
N GLY A 198 -19.83 -10.95 5.75
CA GLY A 198 -20.82 -11.71 4.98
C GLY A 198 -20.26 -12.39 3.75
N GLY A 199 -20.70 -13.63 3.50
CA GLY A 199 -20.45 -14.35 2.25
C GLY A 199 -18.97 -14.44 1.84
N GLY A 200 -18.72 -14.13 0.55
CA GLY A 200 -17.40 -14.15 -0.10
C GLY A 200 -16.84 -12.77 -0.45
N ILE A 201 -17.37 -11.69 0.12
CA ILE A 201 -16.96 -10.31 -0.15
C ILE A 201 -15.44 -10.18 0.05
N ILE A 202 -14.72 -9.74 -0.97
CA ILE A 202 -13.26 -9.64 -0.92
C ILE A 202 -12.84 -8.46 -0.04
N GLY A 203 -13.49 -7.31 -0.25
CA GLY A 203 -13.30 -6.08 0.51
C GLY A 203 -13.99 -4.92 -0.20
N GLU A 204 -14.91 -4.28 0.50
CA GLU A 204 -15.57 -3.04 0.07
C GLU A 204 -15.39 -2.00 1.17
N HIS A 205 -15.11 -0.77 0.76
CA HIS A 205 -14.83 0.34 1.65
C HIS A 205 -15.50 1.59 1.11
N SER A 206 -16.17 2.33 2.00
CA SER A 206 -16.73 3.64 1.67
C SER A 206 -16.42 4.61 2.79
N VAL A 207 -16.10 5.85 2.43
CA VAL A 207 -16.04 6.98 3.36
C VAL A 207 -17.13 7.95 2.97
N ILE A 208 -18.05 8.19 3.90
CA ILE A 208 -19.16 9.10 3.74
C ILE A 208 -18.81 10.38 4.47
N PHE A 209 -18.91 11.50 3.76
CA PHE A 209 -18.97 12.84 4.31
C PHE A 209 -20.44 13.26 4.28
N ALA A 210 -21.08 13.37 5.43
CA ALA A 210 -22.51 13.69 5.54
C ALA A 210 -22.69 15.09 6.13
N GLY A 211 -23.33 15.98 5.36
CA GLY A 211 -23.85 17.25 5.85
C GLY A 211 -25.37 17.24 5.92
N GLU A 212 -25.96 18.31 6.43
CA GLU A 212 -27.42 18.42 6.67
C GLU A 212 -28.27 18.31 5.39
N SER A 213 -27.76 18.76 4.24
CA SER A 213 -28.51 18.81 2.97
C SER A 213 -27.98 17.90 1.87
N GLU A 214 -26.78 17.35 2.03
CA GLU A 214 -26.14 16.51 1.03
C GLU A 214 -25.12 15.55 1.66
N SER A 215 -24.75 14.52 0.90
CA SER A 215 -23.70 13.60 1.30
C SER A 215 -22.82 13.26 0.12
N LEU A 216 -21.52 13.16 0.38
CA LEU A 216 -20.50 12.71 -0.57
C LEU A 216 -19.97 11.37 -0.11
N THR A 217 -19.98 10.37 -1.00
CA THR A 217 -19.45 9.04 -0.71
C THR A 217 -18.29 8.72 -1.65
N LEU A 218 -17.15 8.36 -1.08
CA LEU A 218 -15.98 7.88 -1.81
C LEU A 218 -15.80 6.38 -1.54
N SER A 219 -15.77 5.55 -2.59
CA SER A 219 -15.82 4.09 -2.44
C SER A 219 -14.76 3.34 -3.25
N HIS A 220 -14.37 2.18 -2.72
CA HIS A 220 -13.51 1.20 -3.37
C HIS A 220 -14.06 -0.21 -3.18
N SER A 221 -14.10 -0.99 -4.26
CA SER A 221 -14.51 -2.41 -4.25
C SER A 221 -13.43 -3.29 -4.88
N ALA A 222 -12.91 -4.25 -4.13
CA ALA A 222 -11.92 -5.19 -4.62
C ALA A 222 -12.57 -6.34 -5.40
N ILE A 223 -12.28 -6.44 -6.70
CA ILE A 223 -12.77 -7.54 -7.56
C ILE A 223 -11.81 -8.74 -7.57
N ASP A 224 -10.50 -8.46 -7.54
CA ASP A 224 -9.44 -9.48 -7.66
C ASP A 224 -8.22 -9.06 -6.84
N ARG A 225 -7.61 -10.04 -6.15
CA ARG A 225 -6.43 -9.80 -5.30
C ARG A 225 -5.15 -9.50 -6.09
N GLY A 226 -5.12 -9.71 -7.40
CA GLY A 226 -4.03 -9.27 -8.28
C GLY A 226 -3.85 -7.76 -8.34
N LEU A 227 -4.75 -6.97 -7.73
CA LEU A 227 -4.63 -5.51 -7.65
C LEU A 227 -3.35 -5.04 -6.95
N PHE A 228 -2.85 -5.79 -5.95
CA PHE A 228 -1.62 -5.41 -5.24
C PHE A 228 -0.39 -5.59 -6.12
N ALA A 229 -0.35 -6.66 -6.92
CA ALA A 229 0.70 -6.88 -7.90
C ALA A 229 0.72 -5.77 -8.95
N ARG A 230 -0.45 -5.37 -9.46
CA ARG A 230 -0.57 -4.28 -10.44
C ARG A 230 -0.06 -2.94 -9.90
N GLY A 231 -0.36 -2.60 -8.65
CA GLY A 231 0.15 -1.35 -8.08
C GLY A 231 1.63 -1.41 -7.70
N ALA A 232 2.17 -2.57 -7.30
CA ALA A 232 3.61 -2.73 -7.13
C ALA A 232 4.38 -2.56 -8.46
N ILE A 233 3.83 -3.06 -9.56
CA ILE A 233 4.37 -2.83 -10.90
C ILE A 233 4.30 -1.35 -11.26
N ALA A 234 3.18 -0.68 -10.97
CA ALA A 234 3.06 0.77 -11.20
C ALA A 234 4.10 1.56 -10.40
N ALA A 235 4.33 1.20 -9.13
CA ALA A 235 5.39 1.78 -8.31
C ALA A 235 6.79 1.52 -8.89
N ALA A 236 7.06 0.30 -9.39
CA ALA A 236 8.34 -0.05 -10.00
C ALA A 236 8.62 0.75 -11.29
N VAL A 237 7.58 0.98 -12.09
CA VAL A 237 7.66 1.83 -13.28
C VAL A 237 7.87 3.29 -12.88
N TRP A 238 7.17 3.77 -11.86
CA TRP A 238 7.27 5.16 -11.39
C TRP A 238 8.62 5.49 -10.73
N VAL A 239 9.19 4.55 -9.96
CA VAL A 239 10.41 4.79 -9.17
C VAL A 239 11.67 4.77 -10.04
N LYS A 240 11.61 4.19 -11.24
CA LYS A 240 12.73 4.16 -12.18
C LYS A 240 13.22 5.58 -12.47
N GLY A 241 14.46 5.87 -12.11
CA GLY A 241 15.10 7.17 -12.34
C GLY A 241 14.69 8.27 -11.36
N LYS A 242 13.96 7.94 -10.28
CA LYS A 242 13.78 8.87 -9.16
C LYS A 242 15.09 9.04 -8.37
N PRO A 243 15.34 10.21 -7.77
CA PRO A 243 16.49 10.38 -6.90
C PRO A 243 16.38 9.45 -5.68
N PRO A 244 17.50 9.19 -4.97
CA PRO A 244 17.47 8.51 -3.70
C PRO A 244 16.46 9.13 -2.74
N GLY A 245 15.70 8.29 -2.05
CA GLY A 245 14.67 8.71 -1.13
C GLY A 245 13.73 7.56 -0.76
N LEU A 246 13.07 7.72 0.38
CA LEU A 246 12.00 6.84 0.82
C LEU A 246 10.66 7.44 0.40
N TYR A 247 9.96 6.73 -0.47
CA TYR A 247 8.67 7.10 -1.04
C TYR A 247 7.59 6.12 -0.60
N ASP A 248 6.33 6.52 -0.76
CA ASP A 248 5.16 5.67 -0.59
C ASP A 248 4.25 5.71 -1.83
N MET A 249 3.06 5.11 -1.72
CA MET A 249 2.09 5.09 -2.81
C MET A 249 1.35 6.42 -3.02
N GLN A 250 1.37 7.33 -2.05
CA GLN A 250 0.87 8.70 -2.21
C GLN A 250 1.82 9.51 -3.10
N ASP A 251 3.14 9.33 -2.98
CA ASP A 251 4.12 9.89 -3.90
C ASP A 251 3.94 9.37 -5.32
N VAL A 252 3.75 8.05 -5.46
CA VAL A 252 3.49 7.40 -6.75
C VAL A 252 2.25 7.99 -7.44
N LEU A 253 1.21 8.32 -6.67
CA LEU A 253 -0.04 8.88 -7.16
C LEU A 253 -0.05 10.42 -7.27
N GLY A 254 1.01 11.10 -6.82
CA GLY A 254 1.13 12.57 -6.89
C GLY A 254 0.29 13.32 -5.84
N PHE A 255 -0.01 12.69 -4.70
CA PHE A 255 -0.66 13.35 -3.57
C PHE A 255 0.32 14.10 -2.66
N SER A 256 1.59 13.70 -2.66
CA SER A 256 2.67 14.40 -1.97
C SER A 256 3.20 15.54 -2.85
N LYS A 257 3.44 16.71 -2.25
CA LYS A 257 4.11 17.85 -2.90
C LYS A 257 5.60 17.84 -2.63
#